data_AF-A0A534NNK2-F1
#
_entry.id   AF-A0A534NNK2-F1
#
_cell.length_a   1.000
_cell.length_b   1.000
_cell.length_c   1.000
_cell.angle_alpha   90.00
_cell.angle_beta   90.00
_cell.angle_gamma   90.00
#
_symmetry.space_group_name_H-M   'P 1'
#
loop_
_entity.id
_entity.type
_entity.pdbx_description
1 polymer ?
#
loop_
_entity_poly.entity_id
_entity_poly.type
_entity_poly.pdbx_seq_one_letter_code
_entity_poly.pdbx_strand_id
1 'polypeptide(L)'
;MTEFDREYLPMRDQMKKVLQSEPGLDEYWRMLQPTDARLPRAVRHDLWKNERIASMRAYLEALDQEASRVRADSGLSGALKNELLDGIGRQKQLSERLAGKFIQGRLADMARLIEVLEGDKELIAFETTKGEKEMLETRFDADGQLASQQLHRPGVPQAGQEYWPFDGEYWPDEIGYYRYTVKDACAGSKGE
;
A
#
# COMPACT_ATOMS: atom_id res chain seq x y z
N MET A 1 3.77 7.50 3.73
CA MET A 1 2.53 6.71 3.60
C MET A 1 1.67 7.15 2.41
N THR A 2 1.51 8.44 2.15
CA THR A 2 0.72 8.99 1.02
C THR A 2 1.18 8.54 -0.37
N GLU A 3 2.48 8.31 -0.56
CA GLU A 3 3.04 7.83 -1.84
C GLU A 3 2.58 6.41 -2.18
N PHE A 4 2.55 5.51 -1.19
CA PHE A 4 2.06 4.14 -1.37
C PHE A 4 0.60 4.15 -1.84
N ASP A 5 -0.22 4.97 -1.20
CA ASP A 5 -1.65 5.06 -1.50
C ASP A 5 -1.91 5.59 -2.90
N ARG A 6 -1.11 6.57 -3.33
CA ARG A 6 -1.21 7.18 -4.65
C ARG A 6 -0.80 6.22 -5.78
N GLU A 7 0.18 5.36 -5.54
CA GLU A 7 0.79 4.55 -6.61
C GLU A 7 0.28 3.11 -6.65
N TYR A 8 0.14 2.45 -5.51
CA TYR A 8 -0.14 1.02 -5.45
C TYR A 8 -1.64 0.70 -5.33
N LEU A 9 -2.44 1.52 -4.65
CA LEU A 9 -3.88 1.24 -4.52
C LEU A 9 -4.62 1.31 -5.87
N PRO A 10 -4.41 2.33 -6.73
CA PRO A 10 -5.02 2.34 -8.06
C PRO A 10 -4.57 1.15 -8.91
N MET A 11 -3.32 0.72 -8.75
CA MET A 11 -2.76 -0.44 -9.44
C MET A 11 -3.47 -1.73 -9.03
N ARG A 12 -3.66 -1.94 -7.72
CA ARG A 12 -4.43 -3.05 -7.17
C ARG A 12 -5.87 -3.02 -7.67
N ASP A 13 -6.53 -1.87 -7.62
CA ASP A 13 -7.93 -1.75 -7.99
C ASP A 13 -8.14 -2.04 -9.48
N GLN A 14 -7.20 -1.61 -10.33
CA GLN A 14 -7.20 -1.95 -11.75
C GLN A 14 -7.01 -3.46 -11.97
N MET A 15 -6.10 -4.11 -11.25
CA MET A 15 -5.93 -5.58 -11.32
C MET A 15 -7.19 -6.32 -10.82
N LYS A 16 -7.78 -5.90 -9.70
CA LYS A 16 -9.03 -6.46 -9.16
C LYS A 16 -10.18 -6.30 -10.15
N LYS A 17 -10.31 -5.14 -10.82
CA LYS A 17 -11.32 -4.90 -11.85
C LYS A 17 -11.19 -5.87 -13.03
N VAL A 18 -9.96 -6.13 -13.49
CA VAL A 18 -9.71 -7.12 -14.56
C VAL A 18 -10.11 -8.52 -14.08
N LEU A 19 -9.69 -8.93 -12.88
CA LEU A 19 -10.01 -10.25 -12.33
C LEU A 19 -11.53 -10.45 -12.14
N GLN A 20 -12.24 -9.42 -11.68
CA GLN A 20 -13.70 -9.43 -11.48
C GLN A 20 -14.49 -9.45 -12.79
N SER A 21 -13.92 -8.96 -13.89
CA SER A 21 -14.55 -9.07 -15.21
C SER A 21 -14.53 -10.48 -15.78
N GLU A 22 -13.86 -11.43 -15.11
CA GLU A 22 -13.72 -12.84 -15.49
C GLU A 22 -13.48 -13.06 -17.00
N PRO A 23 -12.47 -12.40 -17.59
CA PRO A 23 -12.20 -12.51 -19.01
C PRO A 23 -11.75 -13.94 -19.38
N GLY A 24 -11.88 -14.27 -20.67
CA GLY A 24 -11.42 -15.56 -21.19
C GLY A 24 -9.92 -15.77 -20.90
N LEU A 25 -9.51 -17.01 -20.66
CA LEU A 25 -8.10 -17.29 -20.37
C LEU A 25 -7.16 -16.83 -21.49
N ASP A 26 -7.55 -17.00 -22.75
CA ASP A 26 -6.81 -16.50 -23.91
C ASP A 26 -6.67 -14.96 -23.91
N GLU A 27 -7.61 -14.26 -23.28
CA GLU A 27 -7.63 -12.81 -23.24
C GLU A 27 -6.55 -12.24 -22.31
N TYR A 28 -6.24 -12.92 -21.21
CA TYR A 28 -5.12 -12.55 -20.32
C TYR A 28 -3.77 -12.53 -21.04
N TRP A 29 -3.57 -13.46 -21.99
CA TRP A 29 -2.38 -13.45 -22.84
C TRP A 29 -2.35 -12.21 -23.75
N ARG A 30 -3.50 -11.84 -24.33
CA ARG A 30 -3.62 -10.62 -25.17
C ARG A 30 -3.37 -9.34 -24.37
N MET A 31 -3.72 -9.28 -23.09
CA MET A 31 -3.47 -8.13 -22.21
C MET A 31 -1.98 -7.82 -21.98
N LEU A 32 -1.09 -8.78 -22.23
CA LEU A 32 0.35 -8.53 -22.17
C LEU A 32 0.87 -7.77 -23.40
N GLN A 33 0.11 -7.69 -24.49
CA GLN A 33 0.55 -6.98 -25.69
C GLN A 33 0.71 -5.47 -25.40
N PRO A 34 1.73 -4.80 -25.97
CA PRO A 34 2.03 -3.40 -25.65
C PRO A 34 0.87 -2.43 -25.91
N THR A 35 -0.03 -2.79 -26.81
CA THR A 35 -1.21 -2.00 -27.23
C THR A 35 -2.36 -2.06 -26.23
N ASP A 36 -2.35 -2.98 -25.26
CA ASP A 36 -3.46 -3.18 -24.34
C ASP A 36 -3.30 -2.34 -23.07
N ALA A 37 -4.22 -1.40 -22.86
CA ALA A 37 -4.21 -0.46 -21.74
C ALA A 37 -4.92 -0.98 -20.47
N ARG A 38 -5.45 -2.21 -20.46
CA ARG A 38 -6.25 -2.72 -19.34
C ARG A 38 -5.44 -2.96 -18.08
N LEU A 39 -4.15 -3.25 -18.21
CA LEU A 39 -3.23 -3.41 -17.08
C LEU A 39 -2.35 -2.16 -16.88
N PRO A 40 -1.94 -1.83 -15.65
CA PRO A 40 -0.91 -0.83 -15.39
C PRO A 40 0.41 -1.19 -16.09
N ARG A 41 1.16 -0.18 -16.57
CA ARG A 41 2.45 -0.40 -17.26
C ARG A 41 3.45 -1.16 -16.39
N ALA A 42 3.53 -0.82 -15.10
CA ALA A 42 4.41 -1.49 -14.15
C ALA A 42 4.08 -2.98 -14.00
N VAL A 43 2.79 -3.32 -13.90
CA VAL A 43 2.31 -4.71 -13.81
C VAL A 43 2.65 -5.49 -15.07
N ARG A 44 2.37 -4.93 -16.25
CA ARG A 44 2.79 -5.57 -17.51
C ARG A 44 4.29 -5.83 -17.52
N HIS A 45 5.08 -4.83 -17.18
CA HIS A 45 6.54 -4.96 -17.18
C HIS A 45 7.05 -6.03 -16.19
N ASP A 46 6.46 -6.15 -14.99
CA ASP A 46 6.78 -7.23 -14.05
C ASP A 46 6.48 -8.61 -14.64
N LEU A 47 5.29 -8.75 -15.25
CA LEU A 47 4.88 -9.98 -15.92
C LEU A 47 5.81 -10.33 -17.09
N TRP A 48 6.24 -9.34 -17.87
CA TRP A 48 7.17 -9.53 -18.99
C TRP A 48 8.56 -10.00 -18.55
N LYS A 49 9.00 -9.62 -17.35
CA LYS A 49 10.27 -10.05 -16.75
C LYS A 49 10.20 -11.45 -16.14
N ASN A 50 9.01 -11.99 -15.92
CA ASN A 50 8.85 -13.31 -15.32
C ASN A 50 9.38 -14.41 -16.27
N GLU A 51 10.32 -15.22 -15.78
CA GLU A 51 10.99 -16.27 -16.56
C GLU A 51 10.01 -17.30 -17.15
N ARG A 52 8.94 -17.63 -16.41
CA ARG A 52 7.94 -18.59 -16.86
C ARG A 52 7.07 -18.00 -17.97
N ILE A 53 6.70 -16.73 -17.88
CA ILE A 53 6.01 -16.01 -18.97
C ILE A 53 6.92 -15.89 -20.19
N ALA A 54 8.20 -15.60 -20.00
CA ALA A 54 9.19 -15.58 -21.08
C ALA A 54 9.30 -16.95 -21.79
N SER A 55 9.31 -18.04 -21.02
CA SER A 55 9.33 -19.41 -21.56
C SER A 55 8.06 -19.74 -22.35
N MET A 56 6.88 -19.39 -21.81
CA MET A 56 5.60 -19.57 -22.50
C MET A 56 5.54 -18.76 -23.80
N ARG A 57 6.07 -17.54 -23.80
CA ARG A 57 6.18 -16.69 -25.00
C ARG A 57 7.05 -17.36 -26.06
N ALA A 58 8.26 -17.76 -25.70
CA ALA A 58 9.19 -18.40 -26.63
C ALA A 58 8.57 -19.66 -27.27
N TYR A 59 7.81 -20.43 -26.49
CA TYR A 59 7.09 -21.59 -27.01
C TYR A 59 5.95 -21.22 -27.97
N LEU A 60 5.15 -20.19 -27.67
CA LEU A 60 4.12 -19.69 -28.57
C LEU A 60 4.71 -19.14 -29.88
N GLU A 61 5.82 -18.40 -29.80
CA GLU A 61 6.57 -17.92 -30.96
C GLU A 61 7.12 -19.08 -31.80
N ALA A 62 7.60 -20.15 -31.17
CA ALA A 62 8.05 -21.36 -31.87
C ALA A 62 6.91 -22.04 -32.66
N LEU A 63 5.71 -22.13 -32.07
CA LEU A 63 4.52 -22.65 -32.74
C LEU A 63 4.11 -21.78 -33.95
N ASP A 64 4.23 -20.46 -33.83
CA ASP A 64 3.96 -19.54 -34.95
C ASP A 64 4.97 -19.68 -36.09
N GLN A 65 6.25 -19.87 -35.74
CA GLN A 65 7.29 -20.15 -36.73
C GLN A 65 7.09 -21.52 -37.39
N GLU A 66 6.67 -22.53 -36.63
CA GLU A 66 6.36 -23.86 -37.16
C GLU A 66 5.17 -23.80 -38.14
N ALA A 67 4.06 -23.17 -37.74
CA ALA A 67 2.91 -22.98 -38.61
C ALA A 67 3.28 -22.23 -39.90
N SER A 68 4.16 -21.21 -39.80
CA SER A 68 4.64 -20.46 -40.96
C SER A 68 5.50 -21.31 -41.88
N ARG A 69 6.37 -22.16 -41.34
CA ARG A 69 7.17 -23.13 -42.11
C ARG A 69 6.29 -24.14 -42.86
N VAL A 70 5.30 -24.71 -42.17
CA VAL A 70 4.33 -25.64 -42.79
C VAL A 70 3.55 -24.97 -43.91
N ARG A 71 3.15 -23.71 -43.73
CA ARG A 71 2.48 -22.93 -44.80
C ARG A 71 3.37 -22.70 -46.01
N ALA A 72 4.65 -22.37 -45.78
CA ALA A 72 5.63 -22.09 -46.83
C ALA A 72 6.15 -23.34 -47.56
N ASP A 73 6.07 -24.52 -46.94
CA ASP A 73 6.52 -25.77 -47.55
C ASP A 73 5.61 -26.17 -48.72
N SER A 74 6.24 -26.30 -49.90
CA SER A 74 5.62 -26.72 -51.16
C SER A 74 5.53 -28.23 -51.33
N GLY A 75 6.32 -29.01 -50.59
CA GLY A 75 6.27 -30.48 -50.57
C GLY A 75 5.11 -31.02 -49.74
N LEU A 76 4.67 -30.27 -48.73
CA LEU A 76 3.45 -30.54 -47.97
C LEU A 76 2.22 -30.03 -48.73
N SER A 77 1.25 -30.89 -49.01
CA SER A 77 0.03 -30.52 -49.74
C SER A 77 -1.20 -31.31 -49.26
N GLY A 78 -2.38 -30.81 -49.64
CA GLY A 78 -3.66 -31.48 -49.39
C GLY A 78 -4.03 -31.61 -47.92
N ALA A 79 -4.65 -32.74 -47.57
CA ALA A 79 -5.22 -33.00 -46.25
C ALA A 79 -4.17 -32.99 -45.12
N LEU A 80 -2.98 -33.55 -45.36
CA LEU A 80 -1.90 -33.63 -44.36
C LEU A 80 -1.45 -32.24 -43.89
N LYS A 81 -1.31 -31.29 -44.82
CA LYS A 81 -0.93 -29.90 -44.49
C LYS A 81 -1.97 -29.24 -43.60
N ASN A 82 -3.25 -29.42 -43.93
CA ASN A 82 -4.35 -28.86 -43.13
C ASN A 82 -4.41 -29.50 -41.74
N GLU A 83 -4.28 -30.82 -41.65
CA GLU A 83 -4.27 -31.53 -40.37
C GLU A 83 -3.11 -31.08 -39.46
N LEU A 84 -1.92 -30.87 -40.01
CA LEU A 84 -0.78 -30.37 -39.26
C LEU A 84 -1.01 -28.94 -38.77
N LEU A 85 -1.54 -28.05 -39.62
CA LEU A 85 -1.89 -26.68 -39.23
C LEU A 85 -2.98 -26.64 -38.16
N ASP A 86 -3.98 -27.52 -38.25
CA ASP A 86 -5.03 -27.66 -37.24
C ASP A 86 -4.48 -28.21 -35.92
N GLY A 87 -3.53 -29.14 -35.98
CA GLY A 87 -2.79 -29.65 -34.83
C GLY A 87 -2.03 -28.54 -34.10
N ILE A 88 -1.20 -27.80 -34.84
CA ILE A 88 -0.43 -26.66 -34.31
C ILE A 88 -1.38 -25.59 -33.76
N GLY A 89 -2.47 -25.29 -34.47
CA GLY A 89 -3.49 -24.34 -34.04
C GLY A 89 -4.13 -24.71 -32.70
N ARG A 90 -4.54 -25.98 -32.54
CA ARG A 90 -5.08 -26.49 -31.27
C ARG A 90 -4.04 -26.41 -30.14
N GLN A 91 -2.79 -26.78 -30.40
CA GLN A 91 -1.71 -26.71 -29.43
C GLN A 91 -1.42 -25.26 -29.01
N LYS A 92 -1.44 -24.32 -29.95
CA LYS A 92 -1.30 -22.89 -29.67
C LYS A 92 -2.44 -22.38 -28.77
N GLN A 93 -3.70 -22.68 -29.12
CA GLN A 93 -4.85 -22.29 -28.31
C GLN A 93 -4.78 -22.84 -26.87
N LEU A 94 -4.38 -24.10 -26.70
CA LEU A 94 -4.19 -24.69 -25.37
C LEU A 94 -3.07 -23.96 -24.60
N SER A 95 -1.98 -23.63 -25.28
CA SER A 95 -0.82 -22.94 -24.70
C SER A 95 -1.16 -21.50 -24.29
N GLU A 96 -1.92 -20.77 -25.10
CA GLU A 96 -2.42 -19.42 -24.76
C GLU A 96 -3.33 -19.47 -23.53
N ARG A 97 -4.22 -20.46 -23.42
CA ARG A 97 -5.08 -20.63 -22.23
C ARG A 97 -4.27 -20.97 -20.98
N LEU A 98 -3.23 -21.80 -21.11
CA LEU A 98 -2.33 -22.13 -19.99
C LEU A 98 -1.53 -20.90 -19.54
N ALA A 99 -1.00 -20.13 -20.48
CA ALA A 99 -0.32 -18.87 -20.18
C ALA A 99 -1.28 -17.88 -19.52
N GLY A 100 -2.50 -17.77 -20.04
CA GLY A 100 -3.57 -16.97 -19.49
C GLY A 100 -3.91 -17.31 -18.04
N LYS A 101 -4.08 -18.59 -17.73
CA LYS A 101 -4.31 -19.06 -16.35
C LYS A 101 -3.15 -18.70 -15.42
N PHE A 102 -1.91 -18.81 -15.90
CA PHE A 102 -0.75 -18.42 -15.12
C PHE A 102 -0.72 -16.91 -14.85
N ILE A 103 -1.00 -16.09 -15.87
CA ILE A 103 -1.07 -14.63 -15.77
C ILE A 103 -2.19 -14.22 -14.81
N GLN A 104 -3.37 -14.82 -14.91
CA GLN A 104 -4.49 -14.59 -14.00
C GLN A 104 -4.08 -14.85 -12.55
N GLY A 105 -3.44 -15.99 -12.28
CA GLY A 105 -2.93 -16.31 -10.94
C GLY A 105 -1.94 -15.26 -10.43
N ARG A 106 -0.98 -14.87 -11.28
CA ARG A 106 0.02 -13.87 -10.93
C ARG A 106 -0.60 -12.49 -10.66
N LEU A 107 -1.60 -12.08 -11.43
CA LEU A 107 -2.35 -10.85 -11.18
C LEU A 107 -3.08 -10.89 -9.84
N ALA A 108 -3.70 -12.03 -9.50
CA ALA A 108 -4.36 -12.21 -8.22
C ALA A 108 -3.36 -12.16 -7.05
N ASP A 109 -2.19 -12.78 -7.19
CA ASP A 109 -1.13 -12.73 -6.19
C ASP A 109 -0.60 -11.30 -5.99
N MET A 110 -0.38 -10.55 -7.07
CA MET A 110 0.08 -9.16 -7.01
C MET A 110 -0.97 -8.25 -6.34
N ALA A 111 -2.25 -8.41 -6.67
CA ALA A 111 -3.32 -7.66 -6.04
C ALA A 111 -3.43 -7.95 -4.53
N ARG A 112 -3.30 -9.24 -4.16
CA ARG A 112 -3.29 -9.66 -2.75
C ARG A 112 -2.06 -9.13 -2.01
N LEU A 113 -0.89 -9.13 -2.64
CA LEU A 113 0.33 -8.60 -2.03
C LEU A 113 0.17 -7.13 -1.66
N ILE A 114 -0.38 -6.31 -2.56
CA ILE A 114 -0.61 -4.88 -2.26
C ILE A 114 -1.61 -4.71 -1.10
N GLU A 115 -2.63 -5.55 -1.02
CA GLU A 115 -3.61 -5.55 0.07
C GLU A 115 -2.99 -5.93 1.42
N VAL A 116 -2.10 -6.92 1.45
CA VAL A 116 -1.33 -7.25 2.67
C VAL A 116 -0.43 -6.08 3.07
N LEU A 117 0.30 -5.49 2.12
CA LEU A 117 1.19 -4.35 2.38
C LEU A 117 0.44 -3.10 2.86
N GLU A 118 -0.81 -2.89 2.40
CA GLU A 118 -1.68 -1.82 2.91
C GLU A 118 -2.00 -2.04 4.40
N GLY A 119 -2.36 -3.27 4.80
CA GLY A 119 -2.60 -3.62 6.20
C GLY A 119 -1.34 -3.48 7.07
N ASP A 120 -0.18 -3.95 6.58
CA ASP A 120 1.09 -3.80 7.30
C ASP A 120 1.46 -2.33 7.49
N LYS A 121 1.22 -1.48 6.48
CA LYS A 121 1.41 -0.03 6.57
C LYS A 121 0.57 0.58 7.69
N GLU A 122 -0.71 0.20 7.79
CA GLU A 122 -1.61 0.69 8.84
C GLU A 122 -1.16 0.25 10.23
N LEU A 123 -0.74 -1.01 10.37
CA LEU A 123 -0.21 -1.54 11.63
C LEU A 123 1.04 -0.77 12.07
N ILE A 124 2.01 -0.54 11.18
CA ILE A 124 3.23 0.21 11.48
C ILE A 124 2.89 1.64 11.93
N ALA A 125 1.94 2.30 11.27
CA ALA A 125 1.47 3.64 11.68
C ALA A 125 0.90 3.62 13.11
N PHE A 126 0.07 2.62 13.42
CA PHE A 126 -0.52 2.46 14.74
C PHE A 126 0.55 2.22 15.81
N GLU A 127 1.46 1.27 15.58
CA GLU A 127 2.55 0.95 16.52
C GLU A 127 3.48 2.14 16.76
N THR A 128 3.80 2.89 15.69
CA THR A 128 4.62 4.11 15.79
C THR A 128 3.92 5.16 16.65
N THR A 129 2.65 5.45 16.37
CA THR A 129 1.85 6.42 17.13
C THR A 129 1.72 6.02 18.61
N LYS A 130 1.53 4.73 18.87
CA LYS A 130 1.47 4.18 20.23
C LYS A 130 2.81 4.35 20.96
N GLY A 131 3.92 4.02 20.31
CA GLY A 131 5.26 4.19 20.89
C GLY A 131 5.62 5.66 21.15
N GLU A 132 5.24 6.56 20.26
CA GLU A 132 5.38 8.01 20.48
C GLU A 132 4.59 8.47 21.71
N LYS A 133 3.34 8.00 21.85
CA LYS A 133 2.52 8.28 23.02
C LYS A 133 3.17 7.75 24.32
N GLU A 134 3.59 6.49 24.34
CA GLU A 134 4.23 5.88 25.53
C GLU A 134 5.54 6.61 25.89
N MET A 135 6.32 7.04 24.90
CA MET A 135 7.52 7.84 25.13
C MET A 135 7.19 9.20 25.76
N LEU A 136 6.15 9.89 25.28
CA LEU A 136 5.72 11.17 25.83
C LEU A 136 5.19 11.00 27.26
N GLU A 137 4.36 9.99 27.52
CA GLU A 137 3.84 9.69 28.86
C GLU A 137 4.96 9.30 29.84
N THR A 138 5.94 8.51 29.41
CA THR A 138 7.06 8.07 30.27
C THR A 138 8.03 9.21 30.59
N ARG A 139 8.28 10.10 29.62
CA ARG A 139 9.18 11.27 29.83
C ARG A 139 8.50 12.40 30.60
N PHE A 140 7.18 12.40 30.70
CA PHE A 140 6.40 13.46 31.31
C PHE A 140 5.80 12.98 32.65
N ASP A 141 6.62 12.97 33.70
CA ASP A 141 6.12 12.86 35.08
C ASP A 141 5.51 14.20 35.51
N ALA A 142 4.30 14.46 35.01
CA ALA A 142 3.55 15.69 35.28
C ALA A 142 3.37 15.89 36.79
N ASP A 143 3.05 14.82 37.51
CA ASP A 143 2.76 14.88 38.95
C ASP A 143 4.03 15.09 39.77
N GLY A 144 5.14 14.44 39.43
CA GLY A 144 6.45 14.67 40.07
C GLY A 144 7.03 16.06 39.77
N GLN A 145 6.86 16.58 38.55
CA GLN A 145 7.23 17.97 38.23
C GLN A 145 6.35 19.00 38.95
N LEU A 146 5.04 18.77 39.03
CA LEU A 146 4.13 19.64 39.77
C LEU A 146 4.38 19.59 41.29
N ALA A 147 4.78 18.43 41.83
CA ALA A 147 5.09 18.26 43.25
C ALA A 147 6.47 18.84 43.64
N SER A 148 7.45 18.82 42.73
CA SER A 148 8.80 19.37 42.95
C SER A 148 8.88 20.89 42.74
N GLN A 149 7.89 21.50 42.10
CA GLN A 149 7.78 22.96 42.01
C GLN A 149 7.35 23.55 43.36
N GLN A 150 8.32 24.12 44.08
CA GLN A 150 8.00 25.05 45.18
C GLN A 150 7.40 26.31 44.58
N LEU A 151 6.08 26.45 44.70
CA LEU A 151 5.35 27.67 44.36
C LEU A 151 5.79 28.79 45.31
N HIS A 152 6.80 29.56 44.92
CA HIS A 152 7.17 30.79 45.62
C HIS A 152 6.10 31.85 45.36
N ARG A 153 5.11 31.93 46.25
CA ARG A 153 4.12 33.01 46.25
C ARG A 153 4.70 34.16 47.09
N PRO A 154 5.14 35.28 46.48
CA PRO A 154 5.49 36.46 47.26
C PRO A 154 4.27 36.93 48.04
N GLY A 155 4.49 37.54 49.20
CA GLY A 155 3.42 38.04 50.07
C GLY A 155 2.57 39.07 49.33
N VAL A 156 1.40 38.64 48.84
CA VAL A 156 0.42 39.52 48.21
C VAL A 156 -0.35 40.28 49.30
N PRO A 157 -0.43 41.62 49.23
CA PRO A 157 -1.27 42.40 50.12
C PRO A 157 -2.75 42.23 49.73
N GLN A 158 -3.54 41.66 50.64
CA GLN A 158 -5.01 41.50 50.62
C GLN A 158 -5.63 40.46 49.67
N ALA A 159 -6.72 39.88 50.17
CA ALA A 159 -7.56 38.92 49.46
C ALA A 159 -8.22 39.56 48.22
N GLY A 160 -8.07 38.90 47.07
CA GLY A 160 -8.66 39.32 45.79
C GLY A 160 -7.66 39.75 44.72
N GLN A 161 -6.35 39.75 45.00
CA GLN A 161 -5.31 40.05 44.01
C GLN A 161 -4.47 38.81 43.70
N GLU A 162 -4.40 38.45 42.42
CA GLU A 162 -3.62 37.32 41.92
C GLU A 162 -2.28 37.82 41.37
N TYR A 163 -1.18 37.28 41.88
CA TYR A 163 0.17 37.67 41.49
C TYR A 163 0.65 36.87 40.28
N TRP A 164 0.99 37.57 39.21
CA TRP A 164 1.59 37.02 38.00
C TRP A 164 3.07 37.41 37.93
N PRO A 165 4.02 36.52 38.26
CA PRO A 165 5.43 36.80 38.02
C PRO A 165 5.67 36.82 36.51
N PHE A 166 5.92 38.01 35.97
CA PHE A 166 6.35 38.21 34.59
C PHE A 166 7.87 38.39 34.60
N ASP A 167 8.60 37.35 34.20
CA ASP A 167 10.08 37.32 34.22
C ASP A 167 10.71 37.71 32.86
N GLY A 168 9.91 38.16 31.89
CA GLY A 168 10.35 38.55 30.55
C GLY A 168 9.19 38.60 29.55
N GLU A 169 9.47 38.97 28.30
CA GLU A 169 8.45 39.12 27.25
C GLU A 169 7.96 37.77 26.74
N TYR A 170 6.65 37.51 26.83
CA TYR A 170 6.00 36.39 26.17
C TYR A 170 5.55 36.80 24.76
N TRP A 171 5.97 36.04 23.76
CA TRP A 171 5.54 36.27 22.38
C TRP A 171 4.26 35.49 22.08
N PRO A 172 3.34 36.02 21.25
CA PRO A 172 2.07 35.36 20.94
C PRO A 172 2.18 33.93 20.38
N ASP A 173 3.35 33.53 19.87
CA ASP A 173 3.67 32.20 19.37
C ASP A 173 4.21 31.23 20.44
N GLU A 174 4.63 31.73 21.60
CA GLU A 174 5.07 30.89 22.74
C GLU A 174 3.92 30.54 23.69
N ILE A 175 2.90 31.40 23.80
CA ILE A 175 1.79 31.23 24.73
C ILE A 175 0.63 30.49 24.04
N GLY A 176 0.72 29.16 24.01
CA GLY A 176 -0.43 28.31 23.69
C GLY A 176 -1.60 28.50 24.68
N TYR A 177 -2.68 27.72 24.50
CA TYR A 177 -3.85 27.78 25.37
C TYR A 177 -3.57 27.14 26.74
N TYR A 178 -3.74 27.89 27.83
CA TYR A 178 -3.66 27.35 29.18
C TYR A 178 -4.97 26.65 29.58
N ARG A 179 -4.85 25.43 30.14
CA ARG A 179 -5.93 24.75 30.85
C ARG A 179 -5.58 24.72 32.34
N TYR A 180 -6.31 25.49 33.14
CA TYR A 180 -6.08 25.58 34.58
C TYR A 180 -6.85 24.48 35.32
N THR A 181 -6.16 23.69 36.14
CA THR A 181 -6.77 22.82 37.16
C THR A 181 -6.58 23.49 38.53
N VAL A 182 -7.63 24.16 39.02
CA VAL A 182 -7.63 24.75 40.38
C VAL A 182 -7.46 23.60 41.38
N LYS A 183 -6.46 23.69 42.27
CA LYS A 183 -6.40 22.84 43.48
C LYS A 183 -7.08 23.60 44.62
N ASP A 184 -8.18 23.05 45.13
CA ASP A 184 -8.84 23.58 46.32
C ASP A 184 -7.98 23.32 47.56
N ALA A 185 -7.36 24.37 48.08
CA ALA A 185 -6.69 24.37 49.37
C ALA A 185 -7.57 25.12 50.38
N CYS A 186 -8.68 24.51 50.81
CA CYS A 186 -9.38 24.98 52.00
C CYS A 186 -8.45 24.78 53.22
N ALA A 187 -8.10 25.88 53.88
CA ALA A 187 -7.41 25.84 55.15
C ALA A 187 -8.37 25.25 56.20
N GLY A 188 -8.21 23.97 56.52
CA GLY A 188 -8.90 23.34 57.64
C GLY A 188 -8.58 24.11 58.91
N SER A 189 -9.60 24.74 59.50
CA SER A 189 -9.51 25.42 60.78
C SER A 189 -9.04 24.43 61.85
N LYS A 190 -7.85 24.65 62.42
CA LYS A 190 -7.54 24.16 63.76
C LYS A 190 -8.42 24.95 64.74
N GLY A 191 -9.50 24.34 65.20
CA GLY A 191 -10.25 24.79 66.37
C GLY A 191 -9.80 23.99 67.59
N GLU A 192 -9.31 24.71 68.60
CA GLU A 192 -9.27 24.32 70.02
C GLU A 192 -10.64 23.88 70.55
#